data_AF-A0A7S9GIW5-F1
#
_entry.id   AF-A0A7S9GIW5-F1
#
_cell.length_a   1.000
_cell.length_b   1.000
_cell.length_c   1.000
_cell.angle_alpha   90.00
_cell.angle_beta   90.00
_cell.angle_gamma   90.00
#
_symmetry.space_group_name_H-M   'P 1'
#
loop_
_entity.id
_entity.type
_entity.pdbx_description
1 polymer ?
#
loop_
_entity_poly.entity_id
_entity_poly.type
_entity_poly.pdbx_seq_one_letter_code
_entity_poly.pdbx_strand_id
1 'polypeptide(L)'
;MFETSIAGSLPKPAWLAETNKLWPQWRAEGDALLQAKADATLLWIKAQEDAGLDIVCDGEQSRQHFVHGFLEQVEGIDFENKVKMGIRDNRYDAMVPQVVAALRLKGRVHAFEAQLARAHTKKKLKFTLPGPMTIVDTVADRFYGDKVKLAFAFAELLNQEALALQADGVDIIQFDEPSFNVYMKDAADWGVQALERAAQGLTCTTAVHICYGYGIKANTDWKSTLGDEWRQYEAVFPALAKSRIDQVSLECIHSHVPPDLMKLLAGKDVMVGVIDVASDVVETPEEVADTIGRALQFVPKERLFPCTNCGLAPMARDVALRKLEALAAGTKLAKERLTTV
;
A
#
# COMPACT_ATOMS: atom_id res chain seq x y z
N MET A 1 -2.08 -13.97 -17.10
CA MET A 1 -2.86 -14.58 -16.00
C MET A 1 -1.98 -14.58 -14.76
N PHE A 2 -2.51 -14.13 -13.62
CA PHE A 2 -1.79 -13.97 -12.35
C PHE A 2 -0.47 -13.19 -12.49
N GLU A 3 -0.59 -11.91 -12.87
CA GLU A 3 0.56 -11.01 -12.72
C GLU A 3 0.79 -10.78 -11.22
N THR A 4 2.02 -10.98 -10.78
CA THR A 4 2.44 -10.84 -9.38
C THR A 4 2.88 -9.41 -9.06
N SER A 5 2.57 -8.97 -7.84
CA SER A 5 3.02 -7.69 -7.31
C SER A 5 3.20 -7.76 -5.78
N ILE A 6 3.60 -6.66 -5.15
CA ILE A 6 3.61 -6.52 -3.70
C ILE A 6 2.80 -5.29 -3.28
N ALA A 7 2.42 -5.21 -2.00
CA ALA A 7 1.69 -4.05 -1.49
C ALA A 7 2.45 -2.75 -1.73
N GLY A 8 3.77 -2.70 -1.49
CA GLY A 8 4.58 -1.51 -1.81
C GLY A 8 5.95 -1.54 -1.15
N SER A 9 5.99 -1.31 0.17
CA SER A 9 7.24 -1.09 0.89
C SER A 9 8.13 -2.34 1.06
N LEU A 10 9.46 -2.15 0.99
CA LEU A 10 10.48 -3.19 1.18
C LEU A 10 11.52 -2.77 2.22
N PRO A 11 12.22 -3.71 2.90
CA PRO A 11 13.21 -3.38 3.92
C PRO A 11 14.32 -2.46 3.40
N LYS A 12 14.57 -1.35 4.11
CA LYS A 12 15.66 -0.45 3.75
C LYS A 12 17.02 -1.08 4.05
N PRO A 13 18.02 -0.96 3.16
CA PRO A 13 19.37 -1.40 3.47
C PRO A 13 19.92 -0.71 4.73
N ALA A 14 20.72 -1.42 5.52
CA ALA A 14 21.26 -0.89 6.79
C ALA A 14 22.15 0.35 6.62
N TRP A 15 22.74 0.53 5.44
CA TRP A 15 23.51 1.71 5.07
C TRP A 15 22.64 2.92 4.70
N LEU A 16 21.34 2.72 4.40
CA LEU A 16 20.40 3.80 4.11
C LEU A 16 19.70 4.27 5.40
N ALA A 17 19.18 3.33 6.20
CA ALA A 17 18.39 3.64 7.38
C ALA A 17 18.52 2.56 8.47
N GLU A 18 17.96 2.82 9.66
CA GLU A 18 17.73 1.76 10.65
C GLU A 18 16.86 0.63 10.06
N THR A 19 17.15 -0.62 10.40
CA THR A 19 16.40 -1.79 9.90
C THR A 19 15.32 -2.21 10.89
N ASN A 20 14.33 -2.97 10.40
CA ASN A 20 13.28 -3.58 11.22
C ASN A 20 12.39 -2.58 12.00
N LYS A 21 12.18 -1.39 11.43
CA LYS A 21 11.40 -0.30 12.05
C LYS A 21 10.48 0.39 11.02
N LEU A 22 9.37 0.94 11.48
CA LEU A 22 8.41 1.69 10.65
C LEU A 22 8.79 3.16 10.40
N TRP A 23 9.51 3.80 11.34
CA TRP A 23 10.04 5.16 11.19
C TRP A 23 11.56 5.15 11.36
N PRO A 24 12.30 4.55 10.42
CA PRO A 24 13.73 4.43 10.56
C PRO A 24 14.40 5.79 10.32
N GLN A 25 15.41 6.09 11.14
CA GLN A 25 16.25 7.27 10.91
C GLN A 25 17.19 7.03 9.74
N TRP A 26 17.39 8.05 8.91
CA TRP A 26 18.36 8.01 7.82
C TRP A 26 19.80 7.96 8.37
N ARG A 27 20.70 7.32 7.62
CA ARG A 27 22.13 7.23 7.97
C ARG A 27 22.99 8.35 7.37
N ALA A 28 22.42 9.13 6.45
CA ALA A 28 23.09 10.19 5.72
C ALA A 28 22.14 11.38 5.53
N GLU A 29 22.69 12.51 5.07
CA GLU A 29 21.97 13.74 4.73
C GLU A 29 22.45 14.29 3.38
N GLY A 30 21.73 15.28 2.84
CA GLY A 30 22.09 15.96 1.59
C GLY A 30 22.24 15.01 0.40
N ASP A 31 23.24 15.28 -0.45
CA ASP A 31 23.51 14.51 -1.68
C ASP A 31 23.84 13.04 -1.40
N ALA A 32 24.51 12.75 -0.28
CA ALA A 32 24.83 11.38 0.11
C ALA A 32 23.55 10.58 0.43
N LEU A 33 22.55 11.20 1.07
CA LEU A 33 21.25 10.57 1.28
C LEU A 33 20.50 10.37 -0.04
N LEU A 34 20.56 11.35 -0.95
CA LEU A 34 19.90 11.23 -2.24
C LEU A 34 20.46 10.06 -3.06
N GLN A 35 21.79 9.93 -3.11
CA GLN A 35 22.45 8.80 -3.76
C GLN A 35 22.10 7.48 -3.08
N ALA A 36 22.10 7.44 -1.75
CA ALA A 36 21.73 6.25 -0.99
C ALA A 36 20.28 5.80 -1.29
N LYS A 37 19.34 6.74 -1.40
CA LYS A 37 17.96 6.45 -1.78
C LYS A 37 17.86 5.89 -3.21
N ALA A 38 18.62 6.45 -4.15
CA ALA A 38 18.69 5.93 -5.51
C ALA A 38 19.20 4.48 -5.53
N ASP A 39 20.36 4.24 -4.93
CA ASP A 39 21.00 2.92 -4.92
C ASP A 39 20.08 1.86 -4.30
N ALA A 40 19.35 2.20 -3.23
CA ALA A 40 18.42 1.30 -2.58
C ALA A 40 17.21 0.99 -3.45
N THR A 41 16.70 2.00 -4.17
CA THR A 41 15.59 1.84 -5.13
C THR A 41 16.01 0.88 -6.25
N LEU A 42 17.18 1.09 -6.84
CA LEU A 42 17.70 0.23 -7.92
C LEU A 42 17.94 -1.21 -7.46
N LEU A 43 18.49 -1.36 -6.24
CA LEU A 43 18.69 -2.67 -5.62
C LEU A 43 17.38 -3.45 -5.50
N TRP A 44 16.30 -2.80 -5.07
CA TRP A 44 15.01 -3.46 -4.90
C TRP A 44 14.24 -3.66 -6.19
N ILE A 45 14.39 -2.79 -7.20
CA ILE A 45 13.88 -3.06 -8.55
C ILE A 45 14.51 -4.35 -9.07
N LYS A 46 15.84 -4.46 -9.01
CA LYS A 46 16.56 -5.65 -9.46
C LYS A 46 16.16 -6.91 -8.68
N ALA A 47 16.01 -6.81 -7.36
CA ALA A 47 15.60 -7.95 -6.53
C ALA A 47 14.18 -8.44 -6.84
N GLN A 48 13.23 -7.53 -7.09
CA GLN A 48 11.88 -7.91 -7.51
C GLN A 48 11.88 -8.58 -8.90
N GLU A 49 12.68 -8.06 -9.83
CA GLU A 49 12.84 -8.66 -11.16
C GLU A 49 13.46 -10.06 -11.10
N ASP A 50 14.51 -10.23 -10.29
CA ASP A 50 15.20 -11.51 -10.08
C ASP A 50 14.33 -12.56 -9.40
N ALA A 51 13.50 -12.13 -8.45
CA ALA A 51 12.50 -13.00 -7.83
C ALA A 51 11.42 -13.44 -8.83
N GLY A 52 11.28 -12.74 -9.98
CA GLY A 52 10.32 -13.07 -11.03
C GLY A 52 9.00 -12.33 -10.93
N LEU A 53 8.92 -11.21 -10.20
CA LEU A 53 7.68 -10.44 -10.09
C LEU A 53 7.31 -9.74 -11.41
N ASP A 54 6.02 -9.72 -11.76
CA ASP A 54 5.53 -9.16 -13.03
C ASP A 54 5.36 -7.64 -12.97
N ILE A 55 4.91 -7.13 -11.82
CA ILE A 55 4.67 -5.71 -11.52
C ILE A 55 5.58 -5.31 -10.35
N VAL A 56 6.50 -4.39 -10.60
CA VAL A 56 7.50 -3.93 -9.63
C VAL A 56 7.16 -2.54 -9.07
N CYS A 57 7.70 -2.17 -7.92
CA CYS A 57 7.60 -0.84 -7.34
C CYS A 57 8.97 -0.29 -6.89
N ASP A 58 8.98 0.97 -6.43
CA ASP A 58 10.14 1.66 -5.85
C ASP A 58 10.55 1.11 -4.48
N GLY A 59 9.79 0.18 -3.91
CA GLY A 59 9.99 -0.36 -2.57
C GLY A 59 9.84 0.69 -1.46
N GLU A 60 9.31 1.88 -1.77
CA GLU A 60 9.24 3.05 -0.89
C GLU A 60 10.59 3.41 -0.22
N GLN A 61 11.70 3.21 -0.92
CA GLN A 61 13.05 3.39 -0.38
C GLN A 61 13.35 4.85 -0.05
N SER A 62 12.79 5.79 -0.82
CA SER A 62 13.00 7.23 -0.65
C SER A 62 12.19 7.86 0.50
N ARG A 63 11.31 7.09 1.15
CA ARG A 63 10.33 7.58 2.12
C ARG A 63 10.61 7.02 3.51
N GLN A 64 10.59 7.85 4.55
CA GLN A 64 10.67 7.33 5.92
C GLN A 64 9.41 6.57 6.31
N HIS A 65 8.25 7.09 5.90
CA HIS A 65 6.93 6.53 6.19
C HIS A 65 5.99 6.81 5.01
N PHE A 66 5.11 5.86 4.69
CA PHE A 66 4.24 5.90 3.52
C PHE A 66 3.27 7.10 3.50
N VAL A 67 2.92 7.62 4.68
CA VAL A 67 2.09 8.84 4.80
C VAL A 67 2.92 10.12 4.93
N HIS A 68 3.91 10.15 5.84
CA HIS A 68 4.54 11.41 6.24
C HIS A 68 5.48 11.96 5.16
N GLY A 69 6.08 11.09 4.34
CA GLY A 69 6.92 11.53 3.22
C GLY A 69 6.15 12.40 2.21
N PHE A 70 4.84 12.17 2.06
CA PHE A 70 3.98 13.03 1.24
C PHE A 70 3.70 14.36 1.94
N LEU A 71 3.32 14.31 3.22
CA LEU A 71 2.89 15.48 3.98
C LEU A 71 4.00 16.52 4.18
N GLU A 72 5.26 16.11 4.26
CA GLU A 72 6.41 17.03 4.37
C GLU A 72 6.52 18.01 3.19
N GLN A 73 5.96 17.63 2.03
CA GLN A 73 5.92 18.43 0.81
C GLN A 73 4.64 19.26 0.66
N VAL A 74 3.81 19.33 1.70
CA VAL A 74 2.54 20.07 1.71
C VAL A 74 2.68 21.34 2.57
N GLU A 75 2.37 22.50 2.00
CA GLU A 75 2.19 23.76 2.72
C GLU A 75 0.89 23.74 3.54
N GLY A 76 0.86 24.53 4.63
CA GLY A 76 -0.29 24.59 5.53
C GLY A 76 -0.29 23.53 6.63
N ILE A 77 0.75 22.71 6.70
CA ILE A 77 0.99 21.73 7.77
C ILE A 77 2.16 22.19 8.67
N ASP A 78 1.90 22.31 9.96
CA ASP A 78 2.88 22.56 11.00
C ASP A 78 3.47 21.23 11.50
N PHE A 79 4.74 21.00 11.17
CA PHE A 79 5.52 19.84 11.59
C PHE A 79 6.34 20.07 12.86
N GLU A 80 6.47 21.32 13.31
CA GLU A 80 7.26 21.69 14.49
C GLU A 80 6.41 21.47 15.76
N ASN A 81 5.16 21.93 15.74
CA ASN A 81 4.25 21.83 16.89
C ASN A 81 3.34 20.61 16.77
N LYS A 82 3.90 19.41 16.86
CA LYS A 82 3.11 18.17 16.84
C LYS A 82 2.24 18.03 18.09
N VAL A 83 1.08 17.41 17.94
CA VAL A 83 0.17 17.11 19.05
C VAL A 83 -0.06 15.61 19.19
N LYS A 84 -0.34 15.18 20.42
CA LYS A 84 -0.71 13.79 20.68
C LYS A 84 -2.14 13.54 20.23
N MET A 85 -2.35 12.54 19.39
CA MET A 85 -3.66 12.12 18.88
C MET A 85 -3.73 10.60 18.79
N GLY A 86 -4.88 10.01 19.15
CA GLY A 86 -5.14 8.60 18.88
C GLY A 86 -5.42 8.39 17.40
N ILE A 87 -4.73 7.42 16.79
CA ILE A 87 -4.89 7.08 15.37
C ILE A 87 -5.46 5.67 15.24
N ARG A 88 -6.07 5.36 14.09
CA ARG A 88 -6.75 4.08 13.82
C ARG A 88 -7.79 3.74 14.89
N ASP A 89 -8.67 4.70 15.16
CA ASP A 89 -9.70 4.65 16.21
C ASP A 89 -9.12 4.37 17.60
N ASN A 90 -8.12 5.19 17.99
CA ASN A 90 -7.41 5.11 19.28
C ASN A 90 -6.74 3.76 19.56
N ARG A 91 -6.43 2.97 18.52
CA ARG A 91 -5.63 1.76 18.67
C ARG A 91 -4.26 2.06 19.27
N TYR A 92 -3.69 3.22 18.96
CA TYR A 92 -2.50 3.75 19.60
C TYR A 92 -2.39 5.27 19.42
N ASP A 93 -1.64 5.90 20.32
CA ASP A 93 -1.33 7.33 20.26
C ASP A 93 -0.11 7.60 19.36
N ALA A 94 -0.15 8.72 18.63
CA ALA A 94 0.97 9.22 17.86
C ALA A 94 1.13 10.74 18.01
N MET A 95 2.36 11.22 17.84
CA MET A 95 2.63 12.66 17.68
C MET A 95 2.42 13.03 16.21
N VAL A 96 1.32 13.72 15.91
CA VAL A 96 0.91 14.06 14.56
C VAL A 96 1.10 15.55 14.27
N PRO A 97 1.43 15.91 13.01
CA PRO A 97 1.50 17.31 12.61
C PRO A 97 0.09 17.93 12.54
N GLN A 98 0.03 19.27 12.49
CA GLN A 98 -1.23 20.01 12.52
C GLN A 98 -1.50 20.71 11.19
N VAL A 99 -2.71 20.60 10.65
CA VAL A 99 -3.18 21.39 9.51
C VAL A 99 -3.66 22.74 10.02
N VAL A 100 -2.93 23.80 9.73
CA VAL A 100 -3.14 25.16 10.29
C VAL A 100 -3.51 26.20 9.23
N ALA A 101 -3.42 25.85 7.95
CA ALA A 101 -3.83 26.71 6.83
C ALA A 101 -4.32 25.86 5.64
N ALA A 102 -4.76 26.53 4.57
CA ALA A 102 -5.11 25.88 3.32
C ALA A 102 -3.92 25.10 2.74
N LEU A 103 -4.20 23.89 2.24
CA LEU A 103 -3.18 22.96 1.77
C LEU A 103 -2.76 23.23 0.32
N ARG A 104 -1.45 23.13 0.04
CA ARG A 104 -0.88 23.23 -1.30
C ARG A 104 0.39 22.39 -1.42
N LEU A 105 0.66 21.78 -2.57
CA LEU A 105 1.97 21.16 -2.83
C LEU A 105 3.06 22.23 -2.98
N LYS A 106 4.18 22.07 -2.25
CA LYS A 106 5.41 22.86 -2.44
C LYS A 106 6.06 22.61 -3.80
N GLY A 107 5.83 21.41 -4.34
CA GLY A 107 6.36 20.94 -5.62
C GLY A 107 5.99 19.47 -5.83
N ARG A 108 6.64 18.84 -6.82
CA ARG A 108 6.52 17.39 -7.04
C ARG A 108 7.07 16.63 -5.85
N VAL A 109 6.29 15.71 -5.30
CA VAL A 109 6.65 14.96 -4.09
C VAL A 109 7.55 13.78 -4.42
N HIS A 110 7.22 13.04 -5.48
CA HIS A 110 7.78 11.73 -5.76
C HIS A 110 8.45 11.64 -7.14
N ALA A 111 8.75 12.79 -7.77
CA ALA A 111 9.34 12.84 -9.10
C ALA A 111 10.67 12.07 -9.18
N PHE A 112 11.55 12.24 -8.20
CA PHE A 112 12.87 11.63 -8.21
C PHE A 112 12.82 10.09 -8.27
N GLU A 113 12.12 9.47 -7.33
CA GLU A 113 12.02 8.01 -7.26
C GLU A 113 11.20 7.41 -8.39
N ALA A 114 10.15 8.09 -8.86
CA ALA A 114 9.33 7.60 -9.97
C ALA A 114 10.12 7.62 -11.29
N GLN A 115 10.79 8.73 -11.59
CA GLN A 115 11.61 8.87 -12.81
C GLN A 115 12.81 7.92 -12.77
N LEU A 116 13.46 7.78 -11.62
CA LEU A 116 14.55 6.82 -11.43
C LEU A 116 14.06 5.39 -11.67
N ALA A 117 12.95 5.00 -11.03
CA ALA A 117 12.41 3.64 -11.17
C ALA A 117 12.00 3.35 -12.61
N ARG A 118 11.29 4.27 -13.26
CA ARG A 118 10.86 4.11 -14.65
C ARG A 118 12.05 3.94 -15.60
N ALA A 119 13.13 4.69 -15.39
CA ALA A 119 14.33 4.62 -16.22
C ALA A 119 15.07 3.27 -16.13
N HIS A 120 14.85 2.50 -15.06
CA HIS A 120 15.63 1.28 -14.75
C HIS A 120 14.84 -0.03 -14.82
N THR A 121 13.55 0.01 -15.16
CA THR A 121 12.77 -1.20 -15.44
C THR A 121 11.93 -1.04 -16.70
N LYS A 122 11.65 -2.14 -17.38
CA LYS A 122 10.67 -2.22 -18.48
C LYS A 122 9.39 -2.95 -18.06
N LYS A 123 9.34 -3.49 -16.83
CA LYS A 123 8.14 -4.12 -16.29
C LYS A 123 7.08 -3.05 -15.98
N LYS A 124 5.86 -3.50 -15.69
CA LYS A 124 4.83 -2.62 -15.14
C LYS A 124 5.32 -2.03 -13.83
N LEU A 125 5.26 -0.71 -13.72
CA LEU A 125 5.67 0.04 -12.54
C LEU A 125 4.43 0.45 -11.75
N LYS A 126 4.35 -0.04 -10.52
CA LYS A 126 3.35 0.39 -9.54
C LYS A 126 3.96 1.38 -8.56
N PHE A 127 3.24 2.45 -8.27
CA PHE A 127 3.64 3.47 -7.30
C PHE A 127 2.54 3.66 -6.26
N THR A 128 2.91 3.67 -4.97
CA THR A 128 1.97 3.85 -3.87
C THR A 128 1.88 5.31 -3.44
N LEU A 129 0.69 5.74 -3.06
CA LEU A 129 0.39 7.01 -2.41
C LEU A 129 -0.49 6.73 -1.19
N PRO A 130 -0.37 7.49 -0.09
CA PRO A 130 -1.33 7.35 1.01
C PRO A 130 -2.72 7.81 0.56
N GLY A 131 -3.77 7.11 1.00
CA GLY A 131 -5.15 7.49 0.70
C GLY A 131 -5.66 8.66 1.56
N PRO A 132 -6.66 9.42 1.08
CA PRO A 132 -7.18 10.60 1.79
C PRO A 132 -7.64 10.32 3.23
N MET A 133 -8.37 9.23 3.47
CA MET A 133 -8.86 8.90 4.81
C MET A 133 -7.70 8.53 5.75
N THR A 134 -6.73 7.79 5.23
CA THR A 134 -5.53 7.42 5.97
C THR A 134 -4.67 8.63 6.34
N ILE A 135 -4.59 9.63 5.46
CA ILE A 135 -3.93 10.91 5.76
C ILE A 135 -4.65 11.62 6.91
N VAL A 136 -5.96 11.84 6.82
CA VAL A 136 -6.70 12.62 7.84
C VAL A 136 -6.76 11.94 9.20
N ASP A 137 -6.53 10.63 9.26
CA ASP A 137 -6.37 9.89 10.50
C ASP A 137 -4.98 10.08 11.16
N THR A 138 -4.06 10.78 10.50
CA THR A 138 -2.67 10.95 10.94
C THR A 138 -2.23 12.41 11.00
N VAL A 139 -3.17 13.35 10.94
CA VAL A 139 -2.95 14.79 11.12
C VAL A 139 -4.04 15.38 11.99
N ALA A 140 -3.72 16.38 12.81
CA ALA A 140 -4.71 17.11 13.58
C ALA A 140 -5.24 18.31 12.77
N ASP A 141 -6.56 18.45 12.67
CA ASP A 141 -7.19 19.57 11.96
C ASP A 141 -7.37 20.79 12.87
N ARG A 142 -6.77 21.92 12.50
CA ARG A 142 -6.92 23.23 13.14
C ARG A 142 -7.44 24.30 12.17
N PHE A 143 -7.82 23.94 10.94
CA PHE A 143 -8.19 24.89 9.91
C PHE A 143 -9.53 24.57 9.22
N TYR A 144 -9.75 23.34 8.75
CA TYR A 144 -10.93 22.99 7.96
C TYR A 144 -12.18 22.79 8.83
N GLY A 145 -12.01 22.29 10.05
CA GLY A 145 -13.08 22.05 11.01
C GLY A 145 -14.07 20.94 10.60
N ASP A 146 -13.72 20.19 9.55
CA ASP A 146 -14.56 19.17 8.92
C ASP A 146 -13.65 18.12 8.26
N LYS A 147 -13.70 16.90 8.80
CA LYS A 147 -12.86 15.78 8.36
C LYS A 147 -13.08 15.43 6.89
N VAL A 148 -14.30 15.56 6.38
CA VAL A 148 -14.62 15.26 4.98
C VAL A 148 -14.03 16.35 4.09
N LYS A 149 -14.19 17.63 4.43
CA LYS A 149 -13.55 18.73 3.66
C LYS A 149 -12.04 18.60 3.64
N LEU A 150 -11.42 18.26 4.77
CA LEU A 150 -9.99 18.01 4.86
C LEU A 150 -9.57 16.83 3.97
N ALA A 151 -10.31 15.72 4.00
CA ALA A 151 -10.01 14.55 3.17
C ALA A 151 -10.09 14.89 1.68
N PHE A 152 -11.10 15.63 1.25
CA PHE A 152 -11.22 16.08 -0.13
C PHE A 152 -10.09 17.04 -0.51
N ALA A 153 -9.67 17.96 0.37
CA ALA A 153 -8.52 18.83 0.11
C ALA A 153 -7.23 18.02 -0.12
N PHE A 154 -6.97 16.98 0.68
CA PHE A 154 -5.87 16.06 0.42
C PHE A 154 -6.05 15.25 -0.87
N ALA A 155 -7.27 14.82 -1.19
CA ALA A 155 -7.55 14.14 -2.45
C ALA A 155 -7.18 14.99 -3.67
N GLU A 156 -7.38 16.31 -3.62
CA GLU A 156 -6.97 17.20 -4.73
C GLU A 156 -5.44 17.29 -4.87
N LEU A 157 -4.70 17.28 -3.76
CA LEU A 157 -3.23 17.26 -3.80
C LEU A 157 -2.70 15.92 -4.29
N LEU A 158 -3.29 14.81 -3.81
CA LEU A 158 -2.97 13.47 -4.27
C LEU A 158 -3.24 13.31 -5.76
N ASN A 159 -4.33 13.90 -6.27
CA ASN A 159 -4.65 13.88 -7.69
C ASN A 159 -3.59 14.58 -8.54
N GLN A 160 -3.10 15.74 -8.09
CA GLN A 160 -2.02 16.46 -8.77
C GLN A 160 -0.75 15.60 -8.86
N GLU A 161 -0.33 14.98 -7.76
CA GLU A 161 0.85 14.12 -7.77
C GLU A 161 0.62 12.85 -8.59
N ALA A 162 -0.56 12.23 -8.49
CA ALA A 162 -0.91 11.03 -9.25
C ALA A 162 -0.90 11.26 -10.77
N LEU A 163 -1.50 12.35 -11.25
CA LEU A 163 -1.45 12.73 -12.67
C LEU A 163 -0.02 12.93 -13.16
N ALA A 164 0.83 13.50 -12.30
CA ALA A 164 2.23 13.74 -12.64
C ALA A 164 3.07 12.45 -12.62
N LEU A 165 2.80 11.53 -11.70
CA LEU A 165 3.39 10.18 -11.69
C LEU A 165 3.00 9.37 -12.93
N GLN A 166 1.75 9.47 -13.37
CA GLN A 166 1.31 8.89 -14.64
C GLN A 166 2.09 9.48 -15.83
N ALA A 167 2.31 10.79 -15.84
CA ALA A 167 3.11 11.45 -16.88
C ALA A 167 4.59 11.00 -16.87
N ASP A 168 5.11 10.60 -15.72
CA ASP A 168 6.44 9.99 -15.58
C ASP A 168 6.48 8.50 -16.01
N GLY A 169 5.34 7.92 -16.44
CA GLY A 169 5.28 6.55 -16.98
C GLY A 169 4.98 5.47 -15.93
N VAL A 170 4.37 5.83 -14.80
CA VAL A 170 3.83 4.87 -13.83
C VAL A 170 2.59 4.18 -14.43
N ASP A 171 2.57 2.85 -14.39
CA ASP A 171 1.52 2.01 -14.99
C ASP A 171 0.34 1.78 -14.04
N ILE A 172 0.61 1.77 -12.72
CA ILE A 172 -0.40 1.53 -11.68
C ILE A 172 -0.20 2.52 -10.53
N ILE A 173 -1.23 3.28 -10.20
CA ILE A 173 -1.24 4.15 -9.02
C ILE A 173 -2.11 3.52 -7.95
N GLN A 174 -1.48 3.14 -6.85
CA GLN A 174 -2.15 2.55 -5.70
C GLN A 174 -2.31 3.58 -4.59
N PHE A 175 -3.51 3.66 -4.03
CA PHE A 175 -3.81 4.45 -2.85
C PHE A 175 -3.95 3.55 -1.62
N ASP A 176 -3.15 3.79 -0.59
CA ASP A 176 -3.13 2.97 0.61
C ASP A 176 -4.15 3.48 1.63
N GLU A 177 -5.22 2.71 1.85
CA GLU A 177 -6.32 3.01 2.75
C GLU A 177 -6.51 1.96 3.88
N PRO A 178 -5.49 1.66 4.71
CA PRO A 178 -5.69 0.83 5.90
C PRO A 178 -6.76 1.39 6.85
N SER A 179 -7.04 2.70 6.81
CA SER A 179 -8.13 3.31 7.58
C SER A 179 -9.53 2.87 7.16
N PHE A 180 -9.71 2.31 5.95
CA PHE A 180 -11.01 1.76 5.52
C PHE A 180 -11.41 0.52 6.35
N ASN A 181 -10.45 -0.21 6.91
CA ASN A 181 -10.69 -1.32 7.84
C ASN A 181 -10.99 -0.87 9.28
N VAL A 182 -11.00 0.44 9.52
CA VAL A 182 -11.27 1.04 10.84
C VAL A 182 -12.57 1.82 10.79
N TYR A 183 -12.65 2.81 9.90
CA TYR A 183 -13.82 3.70 9.77
C TYR A 183 -14.75 3.21 8.67
N MET A 184 -15.19 1.95 8.77
CA MET A 184 -15.91 1.24 7.70
C MET A 184 -17.12 1.99 7.13
N LYS A 185 -17.95 2.58 7.99
CA LYS A 185 -19.11 3.37 7.56
C LYS A 185 -18.69 4.62 6.80
N ASP A 186 -17.76 5.40 7.35
CA ASP A 186 -17.21 6.58 6.71
C ASP A 186 -16.51 6.26 5.38
N ALA A 187 -15.84 5.10 5.32
CA ALA A 187 -15.14 4.64 4.13
C ALA A 187 -16.12 4.39 2.99
N ALA A 188 -17.24 3.71 3.28
CA ALA A 188 -18.32 3.49 2.33
C ALA A 188 -19.06 4.79 1.95
N ASP A 189 -19.30 5.68 2.92
CA ASP A 189 -20.11 6.88 2.73
C ASP A 189 -19.37 7.98 1.94
N TRP A 190 -18.12 8.28 2.30
CA TRP A 190 -17.35 9.37 1.68
C TRP A 190 -15.89 9.02 1.38
N GLY A 191 -15.29 8.01 2.04
CA GLY A 191 -13.90 7.62 1.80
C GLY A 191 -13.64 7.19 0.36
N VAL A 192 -14.49 6.32 -0.19
CA VAL A 192 -14.42 5.90 -1.60
C VAL A 192 -14.59 7.10 -2.55
N GLN A 193 -15.44 8.07 -2.21
CA GLN A 193 -15.61 9.28 -3.04
C GLN A 193 -14.37 10.17 -3.03
N ALA A 194 -13.73 10.34 -1.87
CA ALA A 194 -12.46 11.06 -1.76
C ALA A 194 -11.35 10.33 -2.55
N LEU A 195 -11.35 9.00 -2.52
CA LEU A 195 -10.45 8.19 -3.32
C LEU A 195 -10.67 8.36 -4.83
N GLU A 196 -11.91 8.38 -5.29
CA GLU A 196 -12.23 8.68 -6.70
C GLU A 196 -11.81 10.10 -7.10
N ARG A 197 -11.90 11.08 -6.18
CA ARG A 197 -11.37 12.43 -6.41
C ARG A 197 -9.85 12.40 -6.57
N ALA A 198 -9.13 11.63 -5.75
CA ALA A 198 -7.69 11.45 -5.88
C ALA A 198 -7.30 10.77 -7.21
N ALA A 199 -8.12 9.84 -7.69
CA ALA A 199 -7.90 9.12 -8.94
C ALA A 199 -8.41 9.85 -10.21
N GLN A 200 -9.05 11.01 -10.07
CA GLN A 200 -9.77 11.65 -11.16
C GLN A 200 -8.86 12.00 -12.35
N GLY A 201 -9.24 11.54 -13.56
CA GLY A 201 -8.50 11.86 -14.79
C GLY A 201 -7.28 10.97 -15.04
N LEU A 202 -6.97 10.03 -14.14
CA LEU A 202 -6.02 8.97 -14.43
C LEU A 202 -6.56 8.05 -15.53
N THR A 203 -5.65 7.63 -16.40
CA THR A 203 -5.86 6.65 -17.46
C THR A 203 -5.05 5.39 -17.25
N CYS A 204 -4.01 5.44 -16.40
CA CYS A 204 -3.32 4.27 -15.89
C CYS A 204 -4.24 3.49 -14.93
N THR A 205 -3.88 2.24 -14.63
CA THR A 205 -4.63 1.43 -13.68
C THR A 205 -4.59 2.08 -12.29
N THR A 206 -5.74 2.11 -11.62
CA THR A 206 -5.88 2.62 -10.25
C THR A 206 -6.12 1.46 -9.30
N ALA A 207 -5.46 1.49 -8.14
CA ALA A 207 -5.60 0.47 -7.12
C ALA A 207 -5.88 1.10 -5.76
N VAL A 208 -6.57 0.37 -4.89
CA VAL A 208 -6.64 0.67 -3.45
C VAL A 208 -6.11 -0.50 -2.66
N HIS A 209 -5.28 -0.24 -1.66
CA HIS A 209 -4.82 -1.27 -0.72
C HIS A 209 -5.47 -1.10 0.63
N ILE A 210 -6.12 -2.16 1.12
CA ILE A 210 -6.76 -2.21 2.43
C ILE A 210 -6.25 -3.47 3.12
N CYS A 211 -5.70 -3.32 4.33
CA CYS A 211 -5.10 -4.43 5.07
C CYS A 211 -5.35 -4.31 6.56
N TYR A 212 -4.83 -5.26 7.33
CA TYR A 212 -4.88 -5.25 8.80
C TYR A 212 -3.56 -4.75 9.41
N GLY A 213 -2.76 -4.03 8.61
CA GLY A 213 -1.56 -3.33 9.01
C GLY A 213 -0.28 -4.17 8.93
N TYR A 214 0.85 -3.50 9.16
CA TYR A 214 2.17 -4.12 9.21
C TYR A 214 2.31 -5.17 10.32
N GLY A 215 3.28 -6.06 10.17
CA GLY A 215 3.69 -7.08 11.14
C GLY A 215 4.32 -6.55 12.43
N ILE A 216 3.62 -5.67 13.14
CA ILE A 216 4.05 -5.10 14.43
C ILE A 216 3.17 -5.63 15.56
N LYS A 217 3.72 -5.66 16.79
CA LYS A 217 3.05 -6.11 18.02
C LYS A 217 1.64 -5.54 18.17
N ALA A 218 1.46 -4.24 17.94
CA ALA A 218 0.16 -3.58 18.09
C ALA A 218 -0.90 -4.13 17.13
N ASN A 219 -0.53 -4.47 15.90
CA ASN A 219 -1.46 -5.03 14.92
C ASN A 219 -1.71 -6.51 15.17
N THR A 220 -0.70 -7.30 15.57
CA THR A 220 -0.90 -8.71 15.92
C THR A 220 -1.78 -8.85 17.16
N ASP A 221 -1.59 -7.99 18.17
CA ASP A 221 -2.44 -7.97 19.36
C ASP A 221 -3.88 -7.61 18.99
N TRP A 222 -4.07 -6.57 18.17
CA TRP A 222 -5.39 -6.21 17.66
C TRP A 222 -6.04 -7.34 16.86
N LYS A 223 -5.33 -7.99 15.93
CA LYS A 223 -5.82 -9.12 15.13
C LYS A 223 -6.37 -10.26 16.01
N SER A 224 -5.74 -10.52 17.16
CA SER A 224 -6.22 -11.56 18.09
C SER A 224 -7.57 -11.23 18.76
N THR A 225 -8.01 -9.97 18.71
CA THR A 225 -9.33 -9.53 19.23
C THR A 225 -10.46 -9.59 18.21
N LEU A 226 -10.15 -9.86 16.93
CA LEU A 226 -11.10 -9.76 15.82
C LEU A 226 -12.01 -10.99 15.66
N GLY A 227 -11.83 -12.02 16.49
CA GLY A 227 -12.62 -13.25 16.45
C GLY A 227 -12.32 -14.16 15.25
N ASP A 228 -13.26 -15.06 14.98
CA ASP A 228 -13.11 -16.14 13.99
C ASP A 228 -13.40 -15.70 12.55
N GLU A 229 -14.03 -14.54 12.34
CA GLU A 229 -14.29 -13.98 11.02
C GLU A 229 -14.01 -12.47 10.98
N TRP A 230 -13.08 -12.06 10.14
CA TRP A 230 -12.74 -10.65 9.93
C TRP A 230 -13.57 -10.10 8.76
N ARG A 231 -14.74 -9.52 9.10
CA ARG A 231 -15.75 -9.10 8.11
C ARG A 231 -15.71 -7.61 7.73
N GLN A 232 -14.65 -6.89 8.07
CA GLN A 232 -14.54 -5.43 7.86
C GLN A 232 -14.73 -5.02 6.40
N TYR A 233 -14.24 -5.84 5.46
CA TYR A 233 -14.39 -5.61 4.02
C TYR A 233 -15.85 -5.60 3.54
N GLU A 234 -16.76 -6.28 4.22
CA GLU A 234 -18.18 -6.39 3.84
C GLU A 234 -18.86 -5.02 3.76
N ALA A 235 -18.42 -4.08 4.60
CA ALA A 235 -18.94 -2.72 4.61
C ALA A 235 -18.48 -1.86 3.42
N VAL A 236 -17.25 -2.08 2.91
CA VAL A 236 -16.59 -1.16 1.96
C VAL A 236 -16.53 -1.73 0.54
N PHE A 237 -16.43 -3.05 0.38
CA PHE A 237 -16.35 -3.69 -0.94
C PHE A 237 -17.52 -3.34 -1.87
N PRO A 238 -18.79 -3.26 -1.42
CA PRO A 238 -19.89 -2.85 -2.29
C PRO A 238 -19.74 -1.42 -2.84
N ALA A 239 -19.13 -0.50 -2.07
CA ALA A 239 -18.85 0.85 -2.52
C ALA A 239 -17.70 0.87 -3.54
N LEU A 240 -16.63 0.11 -3.27
CA LEU A 240 -15.51 -0.04 -4.21
C LEU A 240 -15.93 -0.70 -5.52
N ALA A 241 -16.77 -1.75 -5.49
CA ALA A 241 -17.27 -2.41 -6.69
C ALA A 241 -18.00 -1.45 -7.65
N LYS A 242 -18.68 -0.43 -7.09
CA LYS A 242 -19.39 0.61 -7.84
C LYS A 242 -18.52 1.81 -8.24
N SER A 243 -17.33 1.95 -7.65
CA SER A 243 -16.43 3.08 -7.91
C SER A 243 -15.69 2.92 -9.24
N ARG A 244 -14.92 3.93 -9.61
CA ARG A 244 -14.01 3.93 -10.76
C ARG A 244 -12.65 3.31 -10.50
N ILE A 245 -12.35 2.89 -9.26
CA ILE A 245 -11.06 2.27 -8.93
C ILE A 245 -10.98 0.89 -9.56
N ASP A 246 -9.90 0.56 -10.27
CA ASP A 246 -9.81 -0.66 -11.07
C ASP A 246 -9.52 -1.91 -10.22
N GLN A 247 -8.57 -1.78 -9.28
CA GLN A 247 -8.04 -2.90 -8.50
C GLN A 247 -8.22 -2.69 -6.99
N VAL A 248 -8.47 -3.79 -6.27
CA VAL A 248 -8.53 -3.81 -4.80
C VAL A 248 -7.53 -4.83 -4.27
N SER A 249 -6.53 -4.37 -3.52
CA SER A 249 -5.56 -5.18 -2.81
C SER A 249 -6.00 -5.44 -1.38
N LEU A 250 -5.99 -6.72 -0.99
CA LEU A 250 -6.50 -7.18 0.29
C LEU A 250 -5.54 -8.17 0.98
N GLU A 251 -5.61 -8.21 2.29
CA GLU A 251 -5.01 -9.25 3.13
C GLU A 251 -5.88 -10.53 3.12
N CYS A 252 -5.26 -11.71 2.89
CA CYS A 252 -5.94 -13.00 2.79
C CYS A 252 -5.22 -14.16 3.48
N ILE A 253 -3.98 -14.51 3.10
CA ILE A 253 -3.28 -15.67 3.67
C ILE A 253 -3.11 -15.47 5.18
N HIS A 254 -3.34 -16.53 5.96
CA HIS A 254 -3.34 -16.52 7.43
C HIS A 254 -4.29 -15.51 8.11
N SER A 255 -5.14 -14.83 7.35
CA SER A 255 -6.22 -14.02 7.92
C SER A 255 -7.44 -14.88 8.23
N HIS A 256 -8.36 -14.34 9.03
CA HIS A 256 -9.70 -14.90 9.18
C HIS A 256 -10.74 -14.18 8.30
N VAL A 257 -10.30 -13.52 7.22
CA VAL A 257 -11.23 -12.91 6.26
C VAL A 257 -11.96 -14.02 5.51
N PRO A 258 -13.31 -14.09 5.55
CA PRO A 258 -14.06 -15.07 4.77
C PRO A 258 -13.78 -14.88 3.27
N PRO A 259 -13.23 -15.87 2.55
CA PRO A 259 -12.81 -15.70 1.16
C PRO A 259 -13.97 -15.34 0.21
N ASP A 260 -15.20 -15.68 0.56
CA ASP A 260 -16.39 -15.36 -0.21
C ASP A 260 -16.71 -13.87 -0.28
N LEU A 261 -16.17 -13.05 0.64
CA LEU A 261 -16.28 -11.60 0.56
C LEU A 261 -15.67 -11.04 -0.74
N MET A 262 -14.71 -11.73 -1.36
CA MET A 262 -14.17 -11.31 -2.67
C MET A 262 -15.23 -11.25 -3.78
N LYS A 263 -16.36 -11.98 -3.65
CA LYS A 263 -17.49 -11.88 -4.59
C LYS A 263 -18.14 -10.49 -4.60
N LEU A 264 -18.01 -9.73 -3.51
CA LEU A 264 -18.54 -8.37 -3.40
C LEU A 264 -17.78 -7.38 -4.31
N LEU A 265 -16.58 -7.73 -4.79
CA LEU A 265 -15.75 -6.94 -5.70
C LEU A 265 -16.03 -7.26 -7.18
N ALA A 266 -17.28 -7.60 -7.51
CA ALA A 266 -17.68 -7.96 -8.86
C ALA A 266 -17.25 -6.87 -9.88
N GLY A 267 -16.51 -7.29 -10.91
CA GLY A 267 -16.01 -6.39 -11.96
C GLY A 267 -14.67 -5.70 -11.67
N LYS A 268 -14.08 -5.92 -10.49
CA LYS A 268 -12.75 -5.41 -10.12
C LYS A 268 -11.66 -6.44 -10.32
N ASP A 269 -10.44 -5.97 -10.52
CA ASP A 269 -9.26 -6.79 -10.32
C ASP A 269 -9.00 -6.92 -8.81
N VAL A 270 -8.64 -8.11 -8.36
CA VAL A 270 -8.43 -8.41 -6.94
C VAL A 270 -6.99 -8.82 -6.73
N MET A 271 -6.23 -8.00 -6.00
CA MET A 271 -4.89 -8.34 -5.58
C MET A 271 -4.95 -9.11 -4.25
N VAL A 272 -4.75 -10.42 -4.32
CA VAL A 272 -4.94 -11.34 -3.19
C VAL A 272 -3.63 -11.50 -2.44
N GLY A 273 -3.60 -11.13 -1.16
CA GLY A 273 -2.45 -11.36 -0.29
C GLY A 273 -2.18 -12.84 -0.07
N VAL A 274 -1.12 -13.37 -0.69
CA VAL A 274 -0.65 -14.76 -0.59
C VAL A 274 0.67 -14.88 0.17
N ILE A 275 1.18 -13.78 0.72
CA ILE A 275 2.33 -13.73 1.62
C ILE A 275 1.92 -13.04 2.91
N ASP A 276 2.17 -13.68 4.04
CA ASP A 276 1.98 -13.09 5.36
C ASP A 276 3.20 -12.25 5.74
N VAL A 277 2.96 -10.99 6.04
CA VAL A 277 4.02 -10.03 6.43
C VAL A 277 4.06 -9.79 7.94
N ALA A 278 3.26 -10.53 8.71
CA ALA A 278 3.27 -10.53 10.17
C ALA A 278 4.05 -11.71 10.78
N SER A 279 4.67 -12.55 9.94
CA SER A 279 5.48 -13.70 10.34
C SER A 279 6.79 -13.75 9.54
N ASP A 280 7.89 -14.08 10.20
CA ASP A 280 9.19 -14.31 9.54
C ASP A 280 9.26 -15.71 8.86
N VAL A 281 8.26 -16.56 9.07
CA VAL A 281 8.15 -17.85 8.39
C VAL A 281 7.91 -17.61 6.91
N VAL A 282 8.81 -18.11 6.06
CA VAL A 282 8.68 -18.02 4.61
C VAL A 282 7.69 -19.08 4.14
N GLU A 283 6.68 -18.63 3.38
CA GLU A 283 5.67 -19.51 2.78
C GLU A 283 6.30 -20.48 1.77
N THR A 284 5.74 -21.67 1.70
CA THR A 284 6.03 -22.63 0.64
C THR A 284 5.30 -22.27 -0.66
N PRO A 285 5.82 -22.65 -1.84
CA PRO A 285 5.10 -22.50 -3.10
C PRO A 285 3.70 -23.13 -3.07
N GLU A 286 3.53 -24.25 -2.36
CA GLU A 286 2.26 -24.95 -2.19
C GLU A 286 1.24 -24.11 -1.41
N GLU A 287 1.62 -23.51 -0.28
CA GLU A 287 0.73 -22.64 0.52
C GLU A 287 0.24 -21.43 -0.28
N VAL A 288 1.15 -20.82 -1.05
CA VAL A 288 0.84 -19.73 -1.98
C VAL A 288 -0.14 -20.22 -3.05
N ALA A 289 0.14 -21.33 -3.72
CA ALA A 289 -0.70 -21.89 -4.78
C ALA A 289 -2.09 -22.30 -4.26
N ASP A 290 -2.17 -22.86 -3.05
CA ASP A 290 -3.42 -23.25 -2.40
C ASP A 290 -4.27 -22.02 -2.06
N THR A 291 -3.64 -20.92 -1.63
CA THR A 291 -4.35 -19.65 -1.39
C THR A 291 -4.89 -19.07 -2.69
N ILE A 292 -4.12 -19.11 -3.78
CA ILE A 292 -4.62 -18.72 -5.12
C ILE A 292 -5.80 -19.61 -5.53
N GLY A 293 -5.68 -20.93 -5.34
CA GLY A 293 -6.74 -21.90 -5.65
C GLY A 293 -8.05 -21.64 -4.87
N ARG A 294 -7.95 -21.26 -3.59
CA ARG A 294 -9.11 -20.83 -2.79
C ARG A 294 -9.74 -19.56 -3.34
N ALA A 295 -8.94 -18.55 -3.66
CA ALA A 295 -9.43 -17.28 -4.20
C ALA A 295 -10.11 -17.43 -5.57
N LEU A 296 -9.66 -18.37 -6.42
CA LEU A 296 -10.27 -18.67 -7.72
C LEU A 296 -11.72 -19.18 -7.64
N GLN A 297 -12.18 -19.63 -6.47
CA GLN A 297 -13.60 -19.97 -6.26
C GLN A 297 -14.51 -18.72 -6.22
N PHE A 298 -13.92 -17.54 -6.06
CA PHE A 298 -14.63 -16.28 -5.81
C PHE A 298 -14.23 -15.17 -6.81
N VAL A 299 -13.05 -15.26 -7.42
CA VAL A 299 -12.50 -14.27 -8.35
C VAL A 299 -12.19 -14.93 -9.71
N PRO A 300 -12.66 -14.38 -10.85
CA PRO A 300 -12.27 -14.87 -12.17
C PRO A 300 -10.75 -14.85 -12.37
N LYS A 301 -10.21 -15.88 -13.04
CA LYS A 301 -8.75 -16.08 -13.20
C LYS A 301 -8.04 -14.90 -13.88
N GLU A 302 -8.71 -14.20 -14.78
CA GLU A 302 -8.19 -13.02 -15.49
C GLU A 302 -8.16 -11.75 -14.63
N ARG A 303 -8.84 -11.75 -13.48
CA ARG A 303 -8.93 -10.63 -12.53
C ARG A 303 -8.20 -10.89 -11.21
N LEU A 304 -7.55 -12.04 -11.06
CA LEU A 304 -6.82 -12.38 -9.84
C LEU A 304 -5.33 -12.03 -9.99
N PHE A 305 -4.80 -11.27 -9.03
CA PHE A 305 -3.40 -10.84 -8.98
C PHE A 305 -2.78 -11.27 -7.64
N PRO A 306 -1.88 -12.25 -7.58
CA PRO A 306 -1.24 -12.62 -6.32
C PRO A 306 -0.34 -11.48 -5.82
N CYS A 307 -0.47 -11.10 -4.54
CA CYS A 307 0.33 -10.08 -3.90
C CYS A 307 0.71 -10.41 -2.46
N THR A 308 1.29 -9.47 -1.72
CA THR A 308 1.53 -9.60 -0.27
C THR A 308 0.36 -9.01 0.53
N ASN A 309 0.12 -9.50 1.75
CA ASN A 309 -0.95 -9.00 2.62
C ASN A 309 -0.80 -7.50 2.96
N CYS A 310 0.44 -7.02 3.09
CA CYS A 310 0.80 -5.62 3.32
C CYS A 310 2.28 -5.42 2.90
N GLY A 311 2.88 -4.26 3.17
CA GLY A 311 4.29 -3.99 2.87
C GLY A 311 5.25 -4.75 3.80
N LEU A 312 6.48 -4.98 3.33
CA LEU A 312 7.51 -5.78 4.01
C LEU A 312 8.56 -4.92 4.73
N ALA A 313 8.45 -3.59 4.73
CA ALA A 313 9.49 -2.71 5.29
C ALA A 313 10.01 -3.05 6.71
N PRO A 314 9.19 -3.52 7.66
CA PRO A 314 9.67 -3.88 9.01
C PRO A 314 10.41 -5.22 9.08
N MET A 315 10.45 -6.01 8.01
CA MET A 315 11.06 -7.34 8.03
C MET A 315 12.58 -7.27 7.85
N ALA A 316 13.25 -8.38 8.18
CA ALA A 316 14.62 -8.59 7.77
C ALA A 316 14.71 -8.73 6.24
N ARG A 317 15.79 -8.21 5.65
CA ARG A 317 15.95 -8.17 4.18
C ARG A 317 15.96 -9.57 3.55
N ASP A 318 16.63 -10.53 4.18
CA ASP A 318 16.73 -11.91 3.71
C ASP A 318 15.36 -12.62 3.75
N VAL A 319 14.57 -12.38 4.80
CA VAL A 319 13.19 -12.88 4.91
C VAL A 319 12.33 -12.30 3.78
N ALA A 320 12.41 -10.98 3.55
CA ALA A 320 11.66 -10.33 2.48
C ALA A 320 12.01 -10.90 1.10
N LEU A 321 13.29 -11.07 0.78
CA LEU A 321 13.74 -11.67 -0.50
C LEU A 321 13.15 -13.07 -0.70
N ARG A 322 13.27 -13.94 0.31
CA ARG A 322 12.73 -15.30 0.25
C ARG A 322 11.20 -15.34 0.10
N LYS A 323 10.50 -14.38 0.70
CA LYS A 323 9.04 -14.22 0.51
C LYS A 323 8.67 -13.76 -0.91
N LEU A 324 9.49 -12.93 -1.56
CA LEU A 324 9.30 -12.60 -2.98
C LEU A 324 9.48 -13.82 -3.87
N GLU A 325 10.51 -14.64 -3.60
CA GLU A 325 10.75 -15.90 -4.31
C GLU A 325 9.58 -16.88 -4.12
N ALA A 326 9.07 -17.02 -2.90
CA ALA A 326 7.90 -17.85 -2.59
C ALA A 326 6.65 -17.40 -3.35
N LEU A 327 6.38 -16.08 -3.39
CA LEU A 327 5.28 -15.49 -4.15
C LEU A 327 5.35 -15.87 -5.63
N ALA A 328 6.52 -15.71 -6.25
CA ALA A 328 6.71 -16.00 -7.66
C ALA A 328 6.63 -17.51 -7.95
N ALA A 329 7.31 -18.34 -7.14
CA ALA A 329 7.33 -19.79 -7.30
C ALA A 329 5.93 -20.40 -7.11
N GLY A 330 5.20 -19.98 -6.07
CA GLY A 330 3.85 -20.45 -5.81
C GLY A 330 2.84 -19.97 -6.86
N THR A 331 3.00 -18.75 -7.37
CA THR A 331 2.18 -18.27 -8.50
C THR A 331 2.43 -19.07 -9.77
N LYS A 332 3.69 -19.43 -10.05
CA LYS A 332 4.04 -20.31 -11.17
C LYS A 332 3.39 -21.69 -10.99
N LEU A 333 3.50 -22.28 -9.80
CA LEU A 333 2.86 -23.56 -9.48
C LEU A 333 1.33 -23.51 -9.66
N ALA A 334 0.68 -22.42 -9.23
CA ALA A 334 -0.75 -22.23 -9.44
C ALA A 334 -1.14 -22.19 -10.92
N LYS A 335 -0.32 -21.55 -11.78
CA LYS A 335 -0.52 -21.55 -13.24
C LYS A 335 -0.43 -22.98 -13.80
N GLU A 336 0.59 -23.74 -13.41
CA GLU A 336 0.81 -25.12 -13.85
C GLU A 336 -0.35 -26.04 -13.45
N ARG A 337 -0.86 -25.91 -12.23
CA ARG A 337 -2.03 -26.65 -11.73
C ARG A 337 -3.29 -26.40 -12.56
N LEU A 338 -3.49 -25.17 -13.07
CA LEU A 338 -4.65 -24.83 -13.90
C LEU A 338 -4.52 -25.25 -15.36
N THR A 339 -3.30 -25.38 -15.88
CA THR A 339 -3.07 -25.86 -17.27
C THR A 339 -3.17 -27.38 -17.40
N THR A 340 -3.09 -28.10 -16.28
CA THR A 340 -3.09 -29.57 -16.23
C THR A 340 -4.50 -30.16 -16.01
N VAL A 341 -5.51 -29.30 -15.84
CA VAL A 341 -6.94 -29.65 -15.67
C VAL A 341 -7.70 -29.32 -16.94
#